data_AF-A0A2W7IP49-F1
#
_entry.id   AF-A0A2W7IP49-F1
#
_cell.length_a   1.000
_cell.length_b   1.000
_cell.length_c   1.000
_cell.angle_alpha   90.00
_cell.angle_beta   90.00
_cell.angle_gamma   90.00
#
_symmetry.space_group_name_H-M   'P 1'
#
loop_
_entity.id
_entity.type
_entity.pdbx_description
1 polymer ?
#
loop_
_entity_poly.entity_id
_entity_poly.type
_entity_poly.pdbx_seq_one_letter_code
_entity_poly.pdbx_strand_id
1 'polypeptide(L)' 'MFSIRAMTLNDYDTVIELMSATPGISLREADSRESTARYLARNPAMSFVAEIGGGGARVRHVRT' A
#
# COMPACT_ATOMS: atom_id res chain seq x y z
N MET A 1 12.90 -1.10 -14.36
CA MET A 1 12.05 0.10 -14.55
C MET A 1 10.97 0.08 -13.48
N PHE A 2 10.59 1.23 -12.93
CA PHE A 2 9.52 1.31 -11.92
C PHE A 2 8.39 2.20 -12.41
N SER A 3 7.16 1.85 -12.04
CA SER A 3 5.93 2.59 -12.34
C SER A 3 5.28 3.02 -11.03
N ILE A 4 4.70 4.22 -10.99
CA ILE A 4 3.95 4.73 -9.84
C ILE A 4 2.50 4.93 -10.29
N ARG A 5 1.56 4.40 -9.52
CA ARG A 5 0.13 4.58 -9.75
C ARG A 5 -0.64 4.74 -8.45
N ALA A 6 -1.88 5.22 -8.55
CA ALA A 6 -2.78 5.26 -7.40
C ALA A 6 -2.98 3.84 -6.84
N MET A 7 -2.97 3.74 -5.51
CA MET A 7 -3.23 2.51 -4.79
C MET A 7 -4.70 2.14 -4.91
N THR A 8 -4.95 0.87 -5.13
CA THR A 8 -6.29 0.27 -5.10
C THR A 8 -6.35 -0.78 -3.99
N LEU A 9 -7.55 -1.24 -3.65
CA LEU A 9 -7.71 -2.30 -2.66
C LEU A 9 -7.09 -3.64 -3.11
N ASN A 10 -6.88 -3.84 -4.41
CA ASN A 10 -6.21 -5.03 -4.94
C ASN A 10 -4.73 -5.09 -4.55
N ASP A 11 -4.13 -3.95 -4.20
CA ASP A 11 -2.73 -3.89 -3.79
C ASP A 11 -2.55 -4.26 -2.30
N TYR A 12 -3.65 -4.34 -1.54
CA TYR A 12 -3.62 -4.47 -0.09
C TYR A 12 -2.73 -5.61 0.41
N ASP A 13 -2.90 -6.81 -0.16
CA ASP A 13 -2.17 -7.99 0.31
C ASP A 13 -0.66 -7.79 0.13
N THR A 14 -0.23 -7.30 -1.03
CA THR A 14 1.19 -7.01 -1.30
C THR A 14 1.74 -5.86 -0.45
N VAL A 15 0.91 -4.85 -0.14
CA VAL A 15 1.29 -3.75 0.76
C VAL A 15 1.52 -4.25 2.18
N ILE A 16 0.60 -5.07 2.69
CA ILE A 16 0.68 -5.61 4.05
C ILE A 16 1.84 -6.59 4.21
N GLU A 17 2.09 -7.44 3.21
CA GLU A 17 3.28 -8.29 3.19
C GLU A 17 4.55 -7.45 3.25
N LEU A 18 4.65 -6.39 2.45
CA LEU A 18 5.80 -5.49 2.45
C LEU A 18 5.97 -4.77 3.79
N MET A 19 4.88 -4.24 4.36
CA MET A 19 4.91 -3.57 5.66
C MET A 19 5.33 -4.54 6.77
N SER A 20 4.79 -5.77 6.76
CA SER A 20 5.17 -6.82 7.73
C SER A 20 6.64 -7.24 7.61
N ALA A 21 7.17 -7.25 6.39
CA ALA A 21 8.55 -7.60 6.12
C ALA A 21 9.54 -6.46 6.41
N THR A 22 9.06 -5.24 6.69
CA THR A 22 9.91 -4.06 6.93
C THR A 22 10.22 -3.91 8.42
N PRO A 23 11.50 -4.04 8.85
CA PRO A 23 11.87 -3.88 10.24
C PRO A 23 11.46 -2.51 10.80
N GLY A 24 10.85 -2.51 11.98
CA GLY A 24 10.41 -1.29 12.66
C GLY A 24 9.03 -0.78 12.25
N ILE A 25 8.34 -1.45 11.32
CA ILE A 25 6.92 -1.19 11.06
C ILE A 25 6.06 -2.10 11.95
N SER A 26 5.13 -1.49 12.68
CA SER A 26 4.11 -2.20 13.45
C SER A 26 2.74 -2.00 12.80
N LEU A 27 2.15 -3.10 12.32
CA LEU A 27 0.78 -3.10 11.81
C LEU A 27 -0.22 -2.90 12.96
N ARG A 28 -1.26 -2.12 12.68
CA ARG A 28 -2.35 -1.82 13.62
C ARG A 28 -3.71 -2.03 12.94
N GLU A 29 -4.79 -1.96 13.70
CA GLU A 29 -6.17 -2.02 13.18
C GLU A 29 -6.47 -1.00 12.07
N ALA A 30 -5.77 0.15 12.07
CA ALA A 30 -5.91 1.15 11.02
C ALA A 30 -5.34 0.70 9.66
N ASP A 31 -4.51 -0.34 9.65
CA ASP A 31 -3.96 -0.96 8.44
C ASP A 31 -4.76 -2.21 8.03
N SER A 32 -5.90 -2.48 8.65
CA SER A 32 -6.79 -3.57 8.23
C SER A 32 -7.41 -3.28 6.86
N ARG A 33 -7.79 -4.33 6.13
CA ARG A 33 -8.38 -4.24 4.79
C ARG A 33 -9.60 -3.33 4.75
N GLU A 34 -10.44 -3.40 5.77
CA GLU A 34 -11.63 -2.56 5.90
C GLU A 34 -11.26 -1.08 6.12
N SER A 35 -10.31 -0.81 7.03
CA SER A 35 -9.81 0.53 7.29
C SER A 35 -9.15 1.13 6.05
N THR A 36 -8.33 0.36 5.33
CA THR A 36 -7.72 0.78 4.06
C THR A 36 -8.78 1.06 3.00
N ALA A 37 -9.78 0.20 2.83
CA ALA A 37 -10.86 0.42 1.87
C ALA A 37 -11.64 1.71 2.15
N ARG A 38 -12.00 1.95 3.42
CA ARG A 38 -12.66 3.19 3.85
C ARG A 38 -11.77 4.41 3.62
N TYR A 39 -10.47 4.29 3.88
CA TYR A 39 -9.52 5.37 3.66
C TYR A 39 -9.37 5.73 2.19
N LEU A 40 -9.23 4.73 1.29
CA LEU A 40 -9.13 4.94 -0.16
C LEU A 40 -10.42 5.54 -0.72
N ALA A 41 -11.59 5.11 -0.24
CA ALA A 41 -12.88 5.66 -0.65
C ALA A 41 -13.06 7.13 -0.21
N ARG A 42 -12.54 7.51 0.96
CA ARG A 42 -12.57 8.89 1.46
C ARG A 42 -11.52 9.79 0.79
N ASN A 43 -10.38 9.22 0.39
CA ASN A 43 -9.22 9.94 -0.12
C ASN A 43 -8.79 9.38 -1.49
N PRO A 44 -9.63 9.55 -2.53
CA PRO A 44 -9.33 9.02 -3.85
C PRO A 44 -8.02 9.63 -4.37
N ALA A 45 -7.16 8.78 -4.95
CA ALA A 45 -5.86 9.15 -5.52
C ALA A 45 -4.86 9.84 -4.56
N MET A 46 -5.04 9.72 -3.24
CA MET A 46 -4.08 10.24 -2.24
C MET A 46 -3.08 9.19 -1.73
N SER A 47 -3.25 7.93 -2.11
CA SER A 47 -2.31 6.85 -1.81
C SER A 47 -1.74 6.31 -3.11
N PHE A 48 -0.43 6.03 -3.11
CA PHE A 48 0.30 5.57 -4.28
C PHE A 48 1.07 4.29 -3.99
N VAL A 49 1.24 3.48 -5.03
CA VAL A 49 2.09 2.30 -5.04
C VAL A 49 3.16 2.44 -6.10
N ALA A 50 4.35 1.93 -5.81
CA ALA A 50 5.43 1.78 -6.78
C ALA A 50 5.60 0.30 -7.13
N GLU A 51 5.50 -0.02 -8.41
CA GLU A 51 5.79 -1.36 -8.93
C GLU A 51 7.13 -1.34 -9.63
N ILE A 52 7.99 -2.30 -9.31
CA ILE A 52 9.26 -2.52 -10.01
C ILE A 52 9.05 -3.76 -10.89
N GLY A 53 9.26 -3.63 -12.19
CA GLY A 53 9.11 -4.75 -13.13
C GLY A 53 10.01 -5.93 -12.73
N GLY A 54 9.43 -7.13 -12.62
CA GLY A 54 10.13 -8.36 -12.21
C GLY A 54 9.51 -9.15 -11.04
N GLY A 55 8.27 -8.86 -10.63
CA GLY A 55 7.50 -9.74 -9.72
C GLY A 55 7.53 -9.38 -8.23
N GLY A 56 8.06 -8.21 -7.86
CA GLY A 56 7.99 -7.71 -6.48
C GLY A 56 7.56 -6.26 -6.46
N ALA A 57 6.27 -6.00 -6.25
CA ALA A 57 5.80 -4.63 -6.02
C ALA A 57 6.42 -4.13 -4.72
N ARG A 58 7.13 -2.99 -4.78
CA ARG A 58 7.66 -2.31 -3.59
C ARG A 58 6.81 -1.09 -3.35
N VAL A 59 5.68 -1.30 -2.69
CA VAL A 59 4.77 -0.22 -2.36
C VAL A 59 5.36 0.70 -1.30
N ARG A 60 5.83 1.88 -1.71
CA ARG A 60 6.05 2.97 -0.77
C ARG A 60 4.73 3.72 -0.59
N HIS A 61 3.99 3.38 0.46
CA HIS A 61 2.82 4.15 0.87
C HIS A 61 3.26 5.56 1.29
N VAL A 62 2.94 6.56 0.47
CA VAL A 62 3.13 7.97 0.81
C VAL A 62 1.82 8.44 1.45
N ARG A 63 1.77 8.45 2.78
CA ARG A 63 0.75 9.15 3.54
C ARG A 63 1.23 10.60 3.68
N THR A 64 0.75 11.51 2.84
CA THR A 64 0.84 12.96 3.11
C THR A 64 -0.37 13.40 3.92
#